data_AF-A0A4U6N7P2-F1
#
_entry.id   AF-A0A4U6N7P2-F1
#
_cell.length_a   1.000
_cell.length_b   1.000
_cell.length_c   1.000
_cell.angle_alpha   90.00
_cell.angle_beta   90.00
_cell.angle_gamma   90.00
#
_symmetry.space_group_name_H-M   'P 1'
#
loop_
_entity.id
_entity.type
_entity.pdbx_description
1 polymer ?
#
loop_
_entity_poly.entity_id
_entity_poly.type
_entity_poly.pdbx_seq_one_letter_code
_entity_poly.pdbx_strand_id
1 'polypeptide(L)'
;RHRGENGASTRRGLADFFKAQEEATNLPYIYLSAGVSAKLFQETLQFAHDSGAKFNGVLCGRATWAGSVEPYIKEGEKAAREWL
;
A
#
# COMPACT_ATOMS: atom_id res chain seq x y z
N ARG A 1 14.33 -5.18 -22.47
CA ARG A 1 15.50 -4.44 -21.92
C ARG A 1 15.09 -2.96 -21.81
N HIS A 2 14.52 -2.52 -20.69
CA HIS A 2 14.33 -1.09 -20.44
C HIS A 2 15.51 -0.55 -19.64
N ARG A 3 16.13 0.48 -20.21
CA ARG A 3 17.32 1.17 -19.71
C ARG A 3 16.94 1.93 -18.44
N GLY A 4 17.89 2.06 -17.53
CA GLY A 4 17.75 2.79 -16.28
C GLY A 4 17.23 4.20 -16.51
N GLU A 5 16.03 4.45 -16.04
CA GLU A 5 15.57 5.79 -15.73
C GLU A 5 16.28 6.24 -14.45
N ASN A 6 16.80 7.47 -14.44
CA ASN A 6 17.33 8.07 -13.21
C ASN A 6 16.23 8.08 -12.15
N GLY A 7 16.49 7.52 -10.95
CA GLY A 7 15.47 7.33 -9.92
C GLY A 7 14.76 8.60 -9.42
N ALA A 8 15.33 9.79 -9.67
CA ALA A 8 14.66 11.07 -9.44
C ALA A 8 13.58 11.38 -10.48
N SER A 9 13.80 11.02 -11.76
CA SER A 9 12.82 11.18 -12.84
C SER A 9 11.64 10.24 -12.66
N THR A 10 11.90 8.98 -12.30
CA THR A 10 10.85 7.99 -12.02
C THR A 10 10.02 8.41 -10.81
N ARG A 11 10.63 8.91 -9.73
CA ARG A 11 9.89 9.44 -8.57
C ARG A 11 8.99 10.62 -8.91
N ARG A 12 9.45 11.54 -9.76
CA ARG A 12 8.61 12.66 -10.22
C ARG A 12 7.40 12.18 -11.01
N GLY A 13 7.61 11.26 -11.96
CA GLY A 13 6.50 10.67 -12.72
C GLY A 13 5.48 9.96 -11.83
N LEU A 14 5.93 9.25 -10.79
CA LEU A 14 5.04 8.64 -9.80
C LEU A 14 4.21 9.68 -9.03
N ALA A 15 4.80 10.81 -8.63
CA ALA A 15 4.07 11.87 -7.95
C ALA A 15 2.97 12.49 -8.84
N ASP A 16 3.26 12.69 -10.12
CA ASP A 16 2.29 13.22 -11.08
C ASP A 16 1.07 12.29 -11.24
N PHE A 17 1.26 10.96 -11.16
CA PHE A 17 0.15 10.01 -11.18
C PHE A 17 -0.77 10.12 -9.96
N PHE A 18 -0.22 10.34 -8.76
CA PHE A 18 -1.02 10.55 -7.54
C PHE A 18 -1.84 11.83 -7.62
N LYS A 19 -1.24 12.91 -8.12
CA LYS A 19 -1.95 14.17 -8.34
C LYS A 19 -3.07 14.03 -9.38
N ALA A 20 -2.79 13.37 -10.50
CA ALA A 20 -3.80 13.12 -11.52
C ALA A 20 -4.97 12.26 -10.99
N GLN A 21 -4.69 11.29 -10.11
CA GLN A 21 -5.73 10.50 -9.45
C GLN A 21 -6.61 11.35 -8.52
N GLU A 22 -6.00 12.24 -7.73
CA GLU A 22 -6.74 13.19 -6.89
C GLU A 22 -7.66 14.09 -7.72
N GLU A 23 -7.17 14.63 -8.83
CA GLU A 23 -7.95 15.50 -9.71
C GLU A 23 -9.06 14.75 -10.49
N ALA A 24 -8.99 13.42 -10.57
CA ALA A 24 -9.94 12.61 -11.32
C ALA A 24 -11.31 12.43 -10.62
N THR A 25 -11.44 12.79 -9.34
CA THR A 25 -12.68 12.60 -8.59
C THR A 25 -12.86 13.63 -7.47
N ASN A 26 -14.12 13.96 -7.18
CA ASN A 26 -14.51 14.72 -5.98
C ASN A 26 -15.16 13.82 -4.91
N LEU A 27 -15.30 12.51 -5.18
CA LEU A 27 -15.82 11.54 -4.21
C LEU A 27 -14.71 11.07 -3.28
N PRO A 28 -15.04 10.70 -2.03
CA PRO A 28 -14.08 10.05 -1.15
C PRO A 28 -13.53 8.77 -1.78
N TYR A 29 -12.22 8.55 -1.67
CA TYR A 29 -11.55 7.35 -2.15
C TYR A 29 -10.59 6.79 -1.12
N ILE A 30 -10.32 5.49 -1.23
CA ILE A 30 -9.44 4.75 -0.33
C ILE A 30 -8.48 3.88 -1.11
N TYR A 31 -7.33 3.56 -0.52
CA TYR A 31 -6.36 2.65 -1.13
C TYR A 31 -6.52 1.21 -0.62
N LEU A 32 -6.32 0.26 -1.54
CA LEU A 32 -6.22 -1.16 -1.23
C LEU A 32 -4.75 -1.58 -1.24
N SER A 33 -4.33 -2.41 -0.28
CA SER A 33 -2.92 -2.82 -0.16
C SER A 33 -2.45 -3.82 -1.22
N ALA A 34 -3.35 -4.39 -2.02
CA ALA A 34 -3.05 -5.28 -3.15
C ALA A 34 -2.12 -6.48 -2.88
N GLY A 35 -1.81 -6.79 -1.61
CA GLY A 35 -0.89 -7.87 -1.23
C GLY A 35 0.59 -7.45 -1.17
N VAL A 36 0.93 -6.16 -1.21
CA VAL A 36 2.28 -5.72 -0.84
C VAL A 36 2.52 -5.89 0.67
N SER A 37 3.78 -5.80 1.12
CA SER A 37 4.09 -5.82 2.54
C SER A 37 3.50 -4.60 3.27
N ALA A 38 3.23 -4.73 4.57
CA ALA A 38 2.75 -3.63 5.40
C ALA A 38 3.65 -2.39 5.29
N LYS A 39 4.97 -2.59 5.35
CA LYS A 39 5.96 -1.51 5.26
C LYS A 39 5.89 -0.80 3.91
N LEU A 40 5.88 -1.55 2.79
CA LEU A 40 5.79 -0.92 1.46
C LEU A 40 4.47 -0.18 1.27
N PHE A 41 3.36 -0.71 1.81
CA PHE A 41 2.09 -0.01 1.76
C PHE A 41 2.12 1.30 2.56
N GLN A 42 2.67 1.29 3.78
CA GLN A 42 2.83 2.50 4.59
C GLN A 42 3.71 3.56 3.90
N GLU A 43 4.84 3.14 3.32
CA GLU A 43 5.71 4.03 2.55
C GLU A 43 5.00 4.60 1.30
N THR A 44 4.16 3.80 0.65
CA THR A 44 3.35 4.25 -0.49
C THR A 44 2.30 5.28 -0.07
N LEU A 45 1.64 5.09 1.08
CA LEU A 45 0.66 6.06 1.60
C LEU A 45 1.32 7.38 1.96
N GLN A 46 2.51 7.34 2.57
CA GLN A 46 3.28 8.54 2.85
C GLN A 46 3.65 9.27 1.55
N PHE A 47 4.15 8.54 0.56
CA PHE A 47 4.51 9.12 -0.72
C PHE A 47 3.31 9.70 -1.47
N ALA A 48 2.15 9.03 -1.44
CA ALA A 48 0.91 9.52 -2.04
C ALA A 48 0.47 10.85 -1.39
N HIS A 49 0.48 10.92 -0.06
CA HIS A 49 0.17 12.13 0.69
C HIS A 49 1.13 13.28 0.33
N ASP A 50 2.44 13.01 0.36
CA ASP A 50 3.47 14.00 0.01
C ASP A 50 3.36 14.48 -1.46
N SER A 51 2.79 13.64 -2.32
CA SER A 51 2.51 13.95 -3.73
C SER A 51 1.19 14.70 -3.96
N GLY A 52 0.41 14.96 -2.90
CA GLY A 52 -0.82 15.76 -2.94
C GLY A 52 -2.12 14.95 -2.97
N ALA A 53 -2.08 13.63 -2.86
CA ALA A 53 -3.29 12.81 -2.75
C ALA A 53 -4.00 13.06 -1.41
N LYS A 54 -5.32 13.26 -1.45
CA LYS A 54 -6.18 13.48 -0.26
C LYS A 54 -7.11 12.30 -0.02
N PHE A 55 -6.55 11.09 -0.09
CA PHE A 55 -7.27 9.85 0.19
C PHE A 55 -7.91 9.86 1.59
N ASN A 56 -9.05 9.18 1.73
CA ASN A 56 -9.89 9.23 2.92
C ASN A 56 -9.77 8.00 3.82
N GLY A 57 -8.82 7.11 3.52
CA GLY A 57 -8.54 5.92 4.31
C GLY A 57 -7.97 4.78 3.49
N VAL A 58 -7.93 3.60 4.10
CA VAL A 58 -7.41 2.38 3.49
C VAL A 58 -8.32 1.20 3.81
N LEU A 59 -8.39 0.24 2.89
CA LEU A 59 -8.94 -1.09 3.14
C LEU A 59 -7.80 -2.10 2.97
N CYS A 60 -7.20 -2.49 4.10
CA CYS A 60 -5.97 -3.27 4.13
C CYS A 60 -6.23 -4.69 4.63
N GLY A 61 -6.05 -5.68 3.74
CA GLY A 61 -6.24 -7.10 4.05
C GLY A 61 -4.92 -7.82 4.29
N ARG A 62 -4.41 -8.49 3.23
CA ARG A 62 -3.22 -9.37 3.30
C ARG A 62 -1.99 -8.72 3.93
N ALA A 63 -1.75 -7.42 3.69
CA ALA A 63 -0.62 -6.74 4.30
C ALA A 63 -0.70 -6.72 5.85
N THR A 64 -1.90 -6.79 6.42
CA THR A 64 -2.12 -6.84 7.88
C THR A 64 -2.02 -8.26 8.43
N TRP A 65 -2.65 -9.26 7.79
CA TRP A 65 -2.87 -10.56 8.42
C TRP A 65 -2.24 -11.77 7.71
N ALA A 66 -1.58 -11.62 6.56
CA ALA A 66 -1.06 -12.77 5.81
C ALA A 66 -0.07 -13.64 6.62
N GLY A 67 0.67 -13.05 7.56
CA GLY A 67 1.58 -13.80 8.42
C GLY A 67 0.88 -14.70 9.45
N SER A 68 -0.40 -14.48 9.77
CA SER A 68 -1.18 -15.36 10.67
C SER A 68 -1.50 -16.73 10.06
N VAL A 69 -1.43 -16.85 8.73
CA VAL A 69 -1.85 -18.06 8.01
C VAL A 69 -0.94 -19.25 8.33
N GLU A 70 0.37 -19.02 8.44
CA GLU A 70 1.34 -20.07 8.74
C GLU A 70 1.21 -20.62 10.17
N PRO A 71 1.17 -19.78 11.24
CA PRO A 71 0.84 -20.23 12.59
C PRO A 71 -0.49 -20.96 12.68
N TYR A 72 -1.53 -20.49 11.96
CA TYR A 72 -2.82 -21.17 11.95
C TYR A 72 -2.73 -22.60 11.41
N ILE A 73 -2.07 -22.77 10.25
CA ILE A 73 -1.95 -24.09 9.58
C ILE A 73 -1.07 -25.04 10.40
N LYS A 74 0.02 -24.54 11.00
CA LYS A 74 1.02 -25.38 11.67
C LYS A 74 0.71 -25.65 13.15
N GLU A 75 0.12 -24.69 13.85
CA GLU A 75 0.04 -24.65 15.32
C GLU A 75 -1.39 -24.41 15.84
N GLY A 76 -2.35 -24.16 14.94
CA GLY A 76 -3.77 -24.04 15.24
C GLY A 76 -4.23 -22.65 15.67
N GLU A 77 -5.49 -22.55 16.07
CA GLU A 77 -6.18 -21.29 16.33
C GLU A 77 -5.48 -20.42 17.39
N LYS A 78 -4.98 -21.04 18.48
CA LYS A 78 -4.36 -20.30 19.58
C LYS A 78 -3.10 -19.54 19.13
N ALA A 79 -2.23 -20.19 18.36
CA ALA A 79 -1.00 -19.57 17.84
C ALA A 79 -1.33 -18.44 16.85
N ALA A 80 -2.33 -18.62 15.99
CA ALA A 80 -2.79 -17.56 15.10
C ALA A 80 -3.36 -16.34 15.85
N ARG A 81 -4.07 -16.57 16.96
CA ARG A 81 -4.57 -15.49 17.83
C ARG A 81 -3.46 -14.76 18.58
N GLU A 82 -2.39 -15.44 18.97
CA GLU A 82 -1.22 -14.81 19.59
C GLU A 82 -0.39 -14.00 18.58
N TRP A 83 -0.43 -14.37 17.30
CA TRP A 83 0.22 -13.61 16.23
C TRP A 83 -0.52 -12.31 15.87
N LEU A 84 -1.87 -12.32 15.93
CA LEU A 84 -2.75 -11.20 15.56
C LEU A 84 -2.73 -10.07 16.60
#